data_AF-W7D0S0-F1
#
_entry.id   AF-W7D0S0-F1
#
_cell.length_a   1.000
_cell.length_b   1.000
_cell.length_c   1.000
_cell.angle_alpha   90.00
_cell.angle_beta   90.00
_cell.angle_gamma   90.00
#
_symmetry.space_group_name_H-M   'P 1'
#
loop_
_entity.id
_entity.type
_entity.pdbx_description
1 polymer ?
#
loop_
_entity_poly.entity_id
_entity_poly.type
_entity_poly.pdbx_seq_one_letter_code
_entity_poly.pdbx_strand_id
1 'polypeptide(L)'
;MTRSDFFETLHYGLRSLPDDERDSIIKDLDEHIAVSLENGISEADAIDLLGNPNDIIEQYVQGTVAVPEREQQPSSQKTVFQSEPTQVTIEAKTRETRIQADFSI
;
A
#
# COMPACT_ATOMS: atom_id res chain seq x y z
N MET A 1 -16.80 -2.81 4.82
CA MET A 1 -17.24 -4.04 5.51
C MET A 1 -16.89 -3.91 6.99
N THR A 2 -17.56 -4.61 7.90
CA THR A 2 -17.13 -4.62 9.31
C THR A 2 -16.04 -5.67 9.53
N ARG A 3 -15.24 -5.57 10.59
CA ARG A 3 -14.28 -6.61 10.97
C ARG A 3 -14.93 -7.99 11.12
N SER A 4 -16.14 -8.02 11.67
CA SER A 4 -16.89 -9.27 11.85
C SER A 4 -17.21 -9.92 10.49
N ASP A 5 -17.73 -9.15 9.54
CA ASP A 5 -18.03 -9.66 8.18
C ASP A 5 -16.76 -10.16 7.47
N PHE A 6 -15.63 -9.46 7.66
CA PHE A 6 -14.35 -9.82 7.06
C PHE A 6 -13.86 -11.19 7.55
N PHE A 7 -13.81 -11.38 8.87
CA PHE A 7 -13.39 -12.65 9.46
C PHE A 7 -14.39 -13.77 9.21
N GLU A 8 -15.70 -13.50 9.20
CA GLU A 8 -16.71 -14.50 8.86
C GLU A 8 -16.53 -15.02 7.43
N THR A 9 -16.23 -14.11 6.49
CA THR A 9 -15.93 -14.48 5.09
C THR A 9 -14.67 -15.35 5.01
N LEU A 10 -13.61 -14.97 5.72
CA LEU A 10 -12.36 -15.75 5.77
C LEU A 10 -12.57 -17.14 6.39
N HIS A 11 -13.31 -17.24 7.50
CA HIS A 11 -13.62 -18.53 8.11
C HIS A 11 -14.40 -19.45 7.17
N TYR A 12 -15.35 -18.90 6.41
CA TYR A 12 -16.11 -19.67 5.43
C TYR A 12 -15.27 -20.09 4.24
N GLY A 13 -14.42 -19.20 3.71
CA GLY A 13 -13.59 -19.46 2.54
C GLY A 13 -12.40 -20.39 2.82
N LEU A 14 -11.75 -20.22 3.98
CA LEU A 14 -10.61 -21.02 4.42
C LEU A 14 -11.03 -22.34 5.08
N ARG A 15 -12.33 -22.68 5.12
CA ARG A 15 -12.82 -23.94 5.70
C ARG A 15 -12.27 -25.19 5.01
N SER A 16 -11.73 -25.04 3.79
CA SER A 16 -11.08 -26.13 3.06
C SER A 16 -9.67 -26.43 3.57
N LEU A 17 -9.06 -25.51 4.33
CA LEU A 17 -7.74 -25.67 4.92
C LEU A 17 -7.83 -26.33 6.31
N PRO A 18 -6.73 -26.94 6.78
CA PRO A 18 -6.61 -27.42 8.16
C PRO A 18 -6.84 -26.30 9.18
N ASP A 19 -7.35 -26.66 10.35
CA ASP A 19 -7.59 -25.71 11.44
C ASP A 19 -6.33 -24.95 11.83
N ASP A 20 -5.18 -25.62 11.91
CA ASP A 20 -3.90 -25.00 12.25
C ASP A 20 -3.48 -23.90 11.26
N GLU A 21 -3.64 -24.14 9.95
CA GLU A 21 -3.31 -23.15 8.91
C GLU A 21 -4.28 -21.98 8.94
N ARG A 22 -5.58 -22.27 9.02
CA ARG A 22 -6.61 -21.23 9.09
C ARG A 22 -6.40 -20.34 10.31
N ASP A 23 -6.17 -20.92 11.48
CA ASP A 23 -5.99 -20.15 12.71
C ASP A 23 -4.71 -19.31 12.66
N SER A 24 -3.65 -19.80 12.00
CA SER A 24 -2.45 -19.00 11.73
C SER A 24 -2.75 -17.78 10.85
N ILE A 25 -3.48 -17.98 9.74
CA ILE A 25 -3.84 -16.89 8.81
C ILE A 25 -4.73 -15.85 9.52
N ILE A 26 -5.75 -16.31 10.25
CA ILE A 26 -6.67 -15.44 10.98
C ILE A 26 -5.92 -14.62 12.01
N LYS A 27 -5.00 -15.23 12.76
CA LYS A 27 -4.21 -14.55 13.78
C LYS A 27 -3.31 -13.46 13.18
N ASP A 28 -2.66 -13.72 12.05
CA ASP A 28 -1.80 -12.72 11.39
C ASP A 28 -2.60 -11.49 10.94
N LEU A 29 -3.80 -11.71 10.40
CA LEU A 29 -4.70 -10.62 9.98
C LEU A 29 -5.27 -9.85 11.18
N ASP A 30 -5.60 -10.57 12.26
CA ASP A 30 -6.08 -9.97 13.51
C ASP A 30 -5.01 -9.08 14.16
N GLU A 31 -3.77 -9.55 14.18
CA GLU A 31 -2.62 -8.79 14.67
C GLU A 31 -2.38 -7.55 13.81
N HIS A 32 -2.50 -7.65 12.48
CA HIS A 32 -2.40 -6.48 11.60
C HIS A 32 -3.44 -5.40 11.95
N ILE A 33 -4.71 -5.80 12.11
CA ILE A 33 -5.79 -4.87 12.49
C ILE A 33 -5.52 -4.26 13.87
N ALA A 34 -5.10 -5.07 14.84
CA ALA A 34 -4.78 -4.59 16.19
C ALA A 34 -3.65 -3.55 16.17
N VAL A 35 -2.56 -3.82 15.44
CA VAL A 35 -1.44 -2.88 15.29
C VAL A 35 -1.88 -1.61 14.55
N SER A 36 -2.72 -1.70 13.51
CA SER A 36 -3.27 -0.53 12.83
C SER A 36 -4.08 0.35 13.79
N LEU A 37 -4.93 -0.26 14.62
CA LEU A 37 -5.72 0.45 15.63
C LEU A 37 -4.82 1.15 16.66
N GLU A 38 -3.74 0.50 17.11
CA GLU A 38 -2.75 1.12 18.01
C GLU A 38 -2.03 2.31 17.38
N ASN A 39 -1.82 2.28 16.06
CA ASN A 39 -1.25 3.39 15.29
C ASN A 39 -2.26 4.52 14.99
N GLY A 40 -3.51 4.40 15.45
CA GLY A 40 -4.56 5.39 15.23
C GLY A 40 -5.27 5.30 13.88
N ILE A 41 -5.11 4.18 13.17
CA ILE A 41 -5.85 3.87 11.94
C ILE A 41 -7.21 3.29 12.35
N SER A 42 -8.29 3.67 11.66
CA SER A 42 -9.63 3.13 11.95
C SER A 42 -9.74 1.68 11.50
N GLU A 43 -10.64 0.90 12.12
CA GLU A 43 -10.87 -0.50 11.73
C GLU A 43 -11.19 -0.65 10.24
N ALA A 44 -12.02 0.23 9.67
CA ALA A 44 -12.37 0.20 8.26
C ALA A 44 -11.15 0.41 7.35
N ASP A 45 -10.28 1.35 7.71
CA ASP A 45 -9.04 1.62 6.96
C ASP A 45 -8.05 0.46 7.10
N ALA A 46 -7.95 -0.15 8.28
CA ALA A 46 -7.11 -1.33 8.51
C ALA A 46 -7.56 -2.53 7.65
N ILE A 47 -8.87 -2.74 7.51
CA ILE A 47 -9.43 -3.78 6.63
C ILE A 47 -9.18 -3.43 5.16
N ASP A 48 -9.36 -2.17 4.77
CA ASP A 48 -9.07 -1.72 3.40
C ASP A 48 -7.58 -1.88 3.04
N LEU A 49 -6.68 -1.72 4.01
CA LEU A 49 -5.24 -1.99 3.85
C LEU A 49 -4.94 -3.49 3.66
N LEU A 50 -5.68 -4.37 4.33
CA LEU A 50 -5.59 -5.83 4.12
C LEU A 50 -6.14 -6.27 2.76
N GLY A 51 -7.12 -5.53 2.23
CA GLY A 51 -7.74 -5.79 0.94
C GLY A 51 -9.01 -6.65 1.06
N ASN A 52 -9.38 -7.32 -0.04
CA ASN A 52 -10.62 -8.08 -0.10
C ASN A 52 -10.42 -9.50 0.48
N PRO A 53 -11.29 -9.96 1.39
CA PRO A 53 -11.16 -11.29 1.99
C PRO A 53 -11.23 -12.41 0.94
N ASN A 54 -11.97 -12.22 -0.17
CA ASN A 54 -12.07 -13.23 -1.23
C ASN A 54 -10.74 -13.44 -1.97
N ASP A 55 -10.01 -12.36 -2.28
CA ASP A 55 -8.69 -12.45 -2.91
C ASP A 55 -7.68 -13.18 -2.00
N ILE A 56 -7.77 -12.94 -0.68
CA ILE A 56 -6.96 -13.64 0.32
C ILE A 56 -7.29 -15.13 0.32
N ILE A 57 -8.59 -15.49 0.36
CA ILE A 57 -9.05 -16.87 0.29
C ILE A 57 -8.52 -17.56 -0.96
N GLU A 58 -8.63 -16.93 -2.13
CA GLU A 58 -8.17 -17.52 -3.38
C GLU A 58 -6.66 -17.79 -3.36
N GLN A 59 -5.85 -16.90 -2.80
CA GLN A 59 -4.40 -17.11 -2.68
C GLN A 59 -4.05 -18.38 -1.87
N TYR A 60 -4.77 -18.63 -0.78
CA TYR A 60 -4.51 -19.80 0.07
C TYR A 60 -5.19 -21.08 -0.46
N VAL A 61 -6.39 -20.98 -1.02
CA VAL A 61 -7.18 -22.13 -1.51
C VAL A 61 -6.71 -22.58 -2.90
N GLN A 62 -6.37 -21.66 -3.81
CA GLN A 62 -5.88 -22.01 -5.16
C GLN A 62 -4.41 -22.43 -5.17
N GLY A 63 -3.67 -22.20 -4.08
CA GLY A 63 -2.27 -22.61 -3.91
C GLY A 63 -1.99 -24.12 -4.03
N THR A 64 -3.02 -24.97 -4.14
CA THR A 64 -2.86 -26.41 -4.43
C THR A 64 -2.64 -26.73 -5.91
N VAL A 65 -2.75 -25.76 -6.83
CA VAL A 65 -2.44 -25.96 -8.25
C VAL A 65 -1.19 -25.17 -8.58
N ALA A 66 -0.08 -25.89 -8.71
CA ALA A 66 1.25 -25.37 -8.98
C ALA A 66 1.29 -24.22 -10.00
N VAL A 67 1.68 -23.03 -9.56
CA VAL A 67 2.42 -22.08 -10.38
C VAL A 67 3.57 -21.52 -9.51
N PRO A 68 4.83 -21.72 -9.95
CA PRO A 68 6.01 -21.27 -9.22
C PRO A 68 6.17 -19.76 -9.36
N GLU A 69 7.10 -19.23 -8.55
CA GLU A 69 7.59 -17.86 -8.56
C GLU A 69 6.75 -16.88 -7.74
N ARG A 70 7.20 -16.71 -6.50
CA ARG A 70 7.16 -15.43 -5.82
C ARG A 70 7.87 -14.42 -6.71
N GLU A 71 7.16 -13.88 -7.69
CA GLU A 71 7.48 -12.56 -8.22
C GLU A 71 7.29 -11.62 -7.04
N GLN A 72 8.43 -11.31 -6.40
CA GLN A 72 8.62 -10.08 -5.65
C GLN A 72 7.86 -9.00 -6.39
N GLN A 73 6.99 -8.26 -5.68
CA GLN A 73 6.29 -7.11 -6.22
C GLN A 73 7.14 -6.39 -7.28
N PRO A 74 6.53 -6.09 -8.43
CA PRO A 74 6.65 -4.71 -8.83
C PRO A 74 5.32 -4.18 -9.34
N SER A 75 4.96 -3.04 -8.76
CA SER A 75 4.39 -1.89 -9.47
C SER A 75 2.95 -1.99 -9.99
N SER A 76 2.11 -1.14 -9.39
CA SER A 76 1.24 -0.25 -10.15
C SER A 76 2.05 0.37 -11.30
N GLN A 77 1.90 -0.13 -12.53
CA GLN A 77 2.42 0.50 -13.76
C GLN A 77 1.23 1.15 -14.47
N LYS A 78 1.19 2.45 -14.82
CA LYS A 78 2.10 3.32 -15.59
C LYS A 78 1.33 3.72 -16.87
N THR A 79 0.90 4.98 -16.96
CA THR A 79 0.61 5.60 -18.26
C THR A 79 1.70 6.61 -18.56
N VAL A 80 2.54 6.25 -19.53
CA VAL A 80 3.56 7.07 -20.17
C VAL A 80 2.89 8.15 -21.02
N PHE A 81 3.29 9.42 -20.85
CA PHE A 81 3.38 10.35 -21.97
C PHE A 81 4.73 11.08 -21.87
N GLN A 82 5.62 10.71 -22.78
CA GLN A 82 6.87 11.41 -23.11
C GLN A 82 6.64 12.10 -24.45
N SER A 83 6.82 13.42 -24.50
CA SER A 83 7.16 14.14 -25.73
C SER A 83 7.76 15.50 -25.37
N GLU A 84 9.09 15.49 -25.23
CA GLU A 84 10.06 16.45 -25.78
C GLU A 84 10.07 17.96 -25.40
N PRO A 85 11.25 18.63 -25.56
CA PRO A 85 11.65 19.82 -24.81
C PRO A 85 11.40 21.12 -25.58
N THR A 86 10.95 22.20 -24.94
CA THR A 86 11.20 23.59 -25.37
C THR A 86 10.98 24.56 -24.20
N GLN A 87 11.96 25.43 -24.00
CA GLN A 87 12.04 26.53 -23.03
C GLN A 87 10.91 27.55 -23.22
N VAL A 88 10.31 28.09 -22.14
CA VAL A 88 9.90 29.51 -22.04
C VAL A 88 9.84 29.92 -20.56
N THR A 89 10.86 30.65 -20.14
CA THR A 89 10.82 31.95 -19.43
C THR A 89 9.56 32.32 -18.64
N ILE A 90 9.71 32.51 -17.33
CA ILE A 90 9.02 33.61 -16.64
C ILE A 90 10.07 34.44 -15.88
N GLU A 91 10.47 35.53 -16.51
CA GLU A 91 11.20 36.63 -15.89
C GLU A 91 10.32 37.30 -14.84
N ALA A 92 10.74 37.30 -13.58
CA ALA A 92 10.34 38.32 -12.62
C ALA A 92 11.56 39.21 -12.35
N LYS A 93 11.74 40.20 -13.22
CA LYS A 93 12.78 41.22 -13.17
C LYS A 93 12.42 42.30 -12.14
N THR A 94 13.46 42.79 -11.45
CA THR A 94 13.60 44.14 -10.84
C THR A 94 12.94 44.30 -9.46
N ARG A 95 13.60 44.77 -8.39
CA ARG A 95 14.54 45.92 -8.27
C ARG A 95 15.45 45.70 -7.03
N GLU A 96 16.78 45.78 -7.17
CA GLU A 96 17.62 46.95 -6.83
C GLU A 96 17.53 47.30 -5.33
N THR A 97 18.62 47.25 -4.54
CA THR A 97 19.64 48.31 -4.45
C THR A 97 20.86 47.82 -3.63
N ARG A 98 22.08 48.02 -4.19
CA ARG A 98 23.33 48.59 -3.60
C ARG A 98 23.65 48.18 -2.14
N ILE A 99 24.88 47.81 -1.74
CA ILE A 99 26.11 48.63 -1.79
C ILE A 99 27.35 47.73 -1.67
N GLN A 100 28.34 48.01 -2.50
CA GLN A 100 29.73 47.60 -2.29
C GLN A 100 30.29 48.27 -1.03
N ALA A 101 31.10 47.55 -0.26
CA ALA A 101 32.10 48.15 0.60
C ALA A 101 33.39 47.33 0.44
N ASP A 102 34.24 47.87 -0.44
CA ASP A 102 35.69 47.76 -0.38
C ASP A 102 36.16 48.24 1.01
N PHE A 103 36.92 47.42 1.75
CA PHE A 103 38.07 47.90 2.53
C PHE A 103 38.87 46.74 3.16
N SER A 104 40.16 46.71 2.83
CA SER A 104 41.23 46.01 3.56
C SER A 104 41.19 46.27 5.06
N ILE A 105 41.55 45.25 5.85
CA ILE A 105 42.52 45.34 6.96
C ILE A 105 43.34 44.05 6.98
#